data_AF-A0A7T8HMS3-F1
#
_entry.id   AF-A0A7T8HMS3-F1
#
_cell.length_a   1.000
_cell.length_b   1.000
_cell.length_c   1.000
_cell.angle_alpha   90.00
_cell.angle_beta   90.00
_cell.angle_gamma   90.00
#
_symmetry.space_group_name_H-M   'P 1'
#
loop_
_entity.id
_entity.type
_entity.pdbx_description
1 polymer ?
#
loop_
_entity_poly.entity_id
_entity_poly.type
_entity_poly.pdbx_seq_one_letter_code
_entity_poly.pdbx_strand_id
1 'polypeptide(L)'
;LLQAPSDMTDLRLRISIIEKNDRGSEVELVRKTLQFKPHTTALDACAQIREHLSEIKSLGHPSQYGLFLPDEDPKKGVWLDPGRTLEHYLLRNN
;
A
#
# COMPACT_ATOMS: atom_id res chain seq x y z
N LEU A 1 13.35 -25.35 -24.73
CA LEU A 1 12.80 -24.86 -23.45
C LEU A 1 12.74 -23.34 -23.55
N LEU A 2 11.58 -22.81 -23.93
CA LEU A 2 11.35 -21.37 -23.90
C LEU A 2 11.38 -20.97 -22.42
N GLN A 3 12.39 -20.23 -22.00
CA GLN A 3 12.30 -19.49 -20.75
C GLN A 3 11.08 -18.59 -20.90
N ALA A 4 10.08 -18.78 -20.04
CA ALA A 4 9.10 -17.73 -19.81
C ALA A 4 9.88 -16.44 -19.56
N PRO A 5 9.43 -15.28 -20.09
CA PRO A 5 10.00 -14.01 -19.65
C PRO A 5 9.96 -14.03 -18.13
N SER A 6 10.98 -13.50 -17.46
CA SER A 6 10.96 -13.37 -16.01
C SER A 6 9.70 -12.60 -15.61
N ASP A 7 8.61 -13.33 -15.37
CA ASP A 7 7.36 -12.81 -14.84
C ASP A 7 7.81 -12.11 -13.58
N MET A 8 7.82 -10.78 -13.64
CA MET A 8 8.12 -9.93 -12.51
C MET A 8 7.15 -10.34 -11.42
N THR A 9 7.64 -11.18 -10.51
CA THR A 9 6.79 -11.93 -9.59
C THR A 9 5.99 -10.93 -8.77
N ASP A 10 4.69 -11.18 -8.64
CA ASP A 10 3.78 -10.25 -7.96
C ASP A 10 4.31 -9.90 -6.57
N LEU A 11 4.24 -8.61 -6.24
CA LEU A 11 4.59 -8.11 -4.93
C LEU A 11 3.50 -8.50 -3.95
N ARG A 12 3.89 -9.24 -2.91
CA ARG A 12 3.00 -9.61 -1.80
C ARG A 12 3.28 -8.68 -0.63
N LEU A 13 2.46 -7.65 -0.48
CA LEU A 13 2.68 -6.59 0.50
C LEU A 13 1.66 -6.69 1.64
N ARG A 14 2.11 -6.49 2.87
CA ARG A 14 1.25 -6.39 4.05
C ARG A 14 0.81 -4.96 4.23
N ILE A 15 -0.47 -4.69 3.96
CA ILE A 15 -1.10 -3.38 4.09
C ILE A 15 -1.72 -3.26 5.47
N SER A 16 -1.42 -2.16 6.17
CA SER A 16 -2.02 -1.80 7.45
C SER A 16 -2.74 -0.48 7.29
N ILE A 17 -4.01 -0.41 7.69
CA ILE A 17 -4.81 0.81 7.66
C ILE A 17 -4.91 1.34 9.08
N ILE A 18 -4.31 2.51 9.30
CA ILE A 18 -4.23 3.17 10.60
C ILE A 18 -5.14 4.40 10.58
N GLU A 19 -5.98 4.55 11.60
CA GLU A 19 -6.83 5.72 11.81
C GLU A 19 -6.68 6.28 13.22
N LYS A 20 -6.99 7.56 13.40
CA LYS A 20 -7.03 8.18 14.73
C LYS A 20 -8.43 8.07 15.32
N ASN A 21 -8.53 7.53 16.52
CA ASN A 21 -9.79 7.52 17.27
C ASN A 21 -10.08 8.90 17.89
N ASP A 22 -11.24 9.04 18.55
CA ASP A 22 -11.69 10.29 19.20
C ASP A 22 -10.72 10.82 20.27
N ARG A 23 -9.80 9.98 20.77
CA ARG A 23 -8.76 10.35 21.74
C ARG A 23 -7.45 10.76 21.07
N GLY A 24 -7.43 10.86 19.73
CA GLY A 24 -6.26 11.14 18.91
C GLY A 24 -5.24 10.01 18.86
N SER A 25 -5.56 8.82 19.37
CA SER A 25 -4.66 7.67 19.35
C SER A 25 -4.79 6.91 18.03
N GLU A 26 -3.67 6.52 17.45
CA GLU A 26 -3.63 5.68 16.26
C GLU A 26 -4.08 4.25 16.58
N VAL A 27 -5.00 3.74 15.78
CA VAL A 27 -5.56 2.39 15.88
C VAL A 27 -5.48 1.73 14.52
N GLU A 28 -4.97 0.50 14.47
CA GLU A 28 -5.03 -0.32 13.26
C GLU A 28 -6.44 -0.87 13.08
N LEU A 29 -7.11 -0.46 12.00
CA LEU A 29 -8.44 -0.94 11.65
C LEU A 29 -8.38 -2.30 10.96
N VAL A 30 -7.42 -2.47 10.05
CA VAL A 30 -7.26 -3.70 9.28
C VAL A 30 -5.81 -3.90 8.86
N ARG A 31 -5.38 -5.15 8.87
CA ARG A 31 -4.09 -5.61 8.34
C ARG A 31 -4.30 -6.80 7.43
N LYS A 32 -3.95 -6.66 6.15
CA LYS A 32 -4.13 -7.69 5.13
C LYS A 32 -2.93 -7.75 4.20
N THR A 33 -2.59 -8.96 3.79
CA THR A 33 -1.61 -9.18 2.74
C THR A 33 -2.32 -9.16 1.40
N LEU A 34 -1.92 -8.25 0.52
CA LEU A 34 -2.47 -8.07 -0.82
C LEU A 34 -1.37 -8.28 -1.86
N GLN A 35 -1.77 -8.60 -3.09
CA GLN A 35 -0.86 -8.81 -4.21
C GLN A 35 -0.97 -7.65 -5.19
N PHE A 36 0.18 -7.15 -5.64
CA PHE A 36 0.27 -6.06 -6.60
C PHE A 36 1.26 -6.41 -7.70
N LYS A 37 1.03 -5.90 -8.91
CA LYS A 37 2.09 -5.90 -9.92
C LYS A 37 3.14 -4.85 -9.54
N PRO A 38 4.44 -5.09 -9.78
CA PRO A 38 5.47 -4.09 -9.42
C PRO A 38 5.31 -2.76 -10.18
N HIS A 39 4.74 -2.80 -11.39
CA HIS A 39 4.46 -1.63 -12.21
C HIS A 39 3.13 -0.93 -11.87
N THR A 40 2.38 -1.40 -10.85
CA THR A 40 1.19 -0.70 -10.35
C THR A 40 1.62 0.66 -9.78
N THR A 41 0.91 1.74 -10.11
CA THR A 41 1.18 3.06 -9.51
C THR A 41 0.70 3.11 -8.06
N ALA A 42 1.26 3.99 -7.22
CA ALA A 42 0.78 4.14 -5.85
C ALA A 42 -0.71 4.56 -5.81
N LEU A 43 -1.17 5.36 -6.77
CA LEU A 43 -2.59 5.72 -6.91
C LEU A 43 -3.47 4.50 -7.22
N ASP A 44 -3.07 3.68 -8.19
CA ASP A 44 -3.83 2.47 -8.56
C ASP A 44 -3.82 1.45 -7.42
N ALA A 45 -2.72 1.33 -6.69
CA ALA A 45 -2.62 0.48 -5.51
C ALA A 45 -3.61 0.93 -4.42
N CYS A 46 -3.74 2.25 -4.15
CA CYS A 46 -4.77 2.79 -3.26
C CYS A 46 -6.19 2.42 -3.70
N ALA A 47 -6.49 2.51 -5.00
CA ALA A 47 -7.79 2.13 -5.54
C ALA A 47 -8.07 0.63 -5.33
N GLN A 48 -7.10 -0.24 -5.64
CA GLN A 48 -7.19 -1.68 -5.42
C GLN A 48 -7.43 -2.02 -3.94
N ILE A 49 -6.71 -1.38 -3.01
CA ILE A 49 -6.88 -1.58 -1.57
C ILE A 49 -8.32 -1.26 -1.15
N ARG A 50 -8.87 -0.13 -1.58
CA ARG A 50 -10.27 0.28 -1.26
C ARG A 50 -11.32 -0.62 -1.90
N GLU A 51 -11.03 -1.18 -3.07
CA GLU A 51 -11.92 -2.13 -3.71
C GLU A 51 -12.00 -3.45 -2.91
N HIS A 52 -10.84 -3.94 -2.45
CA HIS A 52 -10.69 -5.23 -1.77
C HIS A 52 -11.04 -5.20 -0.28
N LEU A 53 -10.84 -4.08 0.41
CA LEU A 53 -11.08 -3.94 1.85
C LEU A 53 -12.41 -3.25 2.10
N SER A 54 -13.46 -4.03 2.39
CA SER A 54 -14.79 -3.49 2.66
C SER A 54 -14.85 -2.65 3.93
N GLU A 55 -13.97 -2.94 4.90
CA GLU A 55 -13.85 -2.27 6.20
C GLU A 55 -13.52 -0.78 6.08
N ILE A 56 -12.96 -0.37 4.94
CA ILE A 56 -12.48 1.00 4.73
C ILE A 56 -13.28 1.78 3.68
N LYS A 57 -14.36 1.20 3.13
CA LYS A 57 -15.18 1.86 2.10
C LYS A 57 -15.88 3.12 2.61
N SER A 58 -16.15 3.18 3.92
CA SER A 58 -16.76 4.34 4.59
C SER A 58 -15.73 5.37 5.08
N LEU A 59 -14.42 5.06 5.03
CA LEU A 59 -13.38 6.05 5.34
C LEU A 59 -13.39 7.12 4.26
N GLY A 60 -13.04 8.35 4.66
CA GLY A 60 -13.21 9.60 3.91
C GLY A 60 -12.73 9.60 2.46
N HIS A 61 -12.80 10.76 1.81
CA HIS A 61 -12.59 10.85 0.36
C HIS A 61 -11.21 10.27 -0.04
N PRO A 62 -11.10 9.44 -1.09
CA PRO A 62 -9.85 8.77 -1.46
C PRO A 62 -8.64 9.70 -1.60
N SER A 63 -8.86 10.93 -2.06
CA SER A 63 -7.81 11.95 -2.20
C SER A 63 -7.21 12.44 -0.87
N GLN A 64 -7.79 12.08 0.27
CA GLN A 64 -7.27 12.41 1.60
C GLN A 64 -6.27 11.37 2.10
N TYR A 65 -6.10 10.27 1.36
CA TYR A 65 -5.28 9.13 1.75
C TYR A 65 -4.19 8.84 0.71
N GLY A 66 -3.12 8.22 1.18
CA GLY A 66 -2.01 7.76 0.34
C GLY A 66 -1.34 6.53 0.94
N LEU A 67 -0.31 6.04 0.27
CA LEU A 67 0.54 4.98 0.81
C LEU A 67 1.74 5.59 1.54
N PHE A 68 2.00 5.08 2.73
CA PHE A 68 3.16 5.43 3.54
C PHE A 68 4.03 4.19 3.74
N LEU A 69 5.33 4.31 3.42
CA LEU A 69 6.33 3.30 3.72
C LEU A 69 7.03 3.71 5.03
N PRO A 70 6.74 3.02 6.15
CA PRO A 70 7.40 3.31 7.42
C PRO A 70 8.86 2.87 7.39
N ASP A 71 9.68 3.56 8.18
CA ASP A 71 11.08 3.23 8.46
C ASP A 71 11.26 3.03 9.97
N GLU A 72 12.33 2.37 10.40
CA GLU A 72 12.67 2.23 11.82
C GLU A 72 12.89 3.60 12.48
N ASP A 73 13.41 4.57 11.74
CA ASP A 73 13.45 5.98 12.12
C ASP A 73 12.14 6.67 11.67
N PRO A 74 11.27 7.11 12.61
CA PRO A 74 9.99 7.75 12.28
C PRO A 74 10.12 9.00 11.39
N LYS A 75 11.31 9.61 11.32
CA LYS A 75 11.58 10.80 10.48
C LYS A 75 11.93 10.43 9.04
N LYS A 76 12.19 9.16 8.75
CA LYS A 76 12.64 8.67 7.43
C LYS A 76 11.54 7.94 6.65
N GLY A 77 10.38 7.70 7.25
CA GLY A 77 9.25 7.15 6.51
C GLY A 77 8.83 8.09 5.38
N VAL A 78 8.39 7.51 4.26
CA VAL A 78 8.09 8.25 3.03
C VAL A 78 6.66 8.02 2.57
N TRP A 79 6.01 9.10 2.15
CA TRP A 79 4.77 9.00 1.36
C TRP A 79 5.13 8.68 -0.08
N LEU A 80 4.45 7.69 -0.65
CA LEU A 80 4.65 7.33 -2.04
C LEU A 80 3.99 8.40 -2.93
N ASP A 81 4.67 8.75 -4.00
CA ASP A 81 4.15 9.66 -5.03
C ASP A 81 3.10 8.91 -5.85
N PRO A 82 1.90 9.47 -6.04
CA PRO A 82 0.79 8.79 -6.70
C PRO A 82 1.11 8.34 -8.13
N GLY A 83 2.00 9.04 -8.84
CA GLY A 83 2.41 8.74 -10.21
C GLY A 83 3.59 7.77 -10.32
N ARG A 84 4.21 7.35 -9.21
CA ARG A 84 5.32 6.39 -9.20
C ARG A 84 4.82 4.96 -9.05
N THR A 85 5.52 4.03 -9.69
CA THR A 85 5.26 2.59 -9.58
C THR A 85 5.80 2.02 -8.27
N LEU A 86 5.23 0.93 -7.78
CA LEU A 86 5.67 0.28 -6.52
C LEU A 86 7.14 -0.20 -6.58
N GLU A 87 7.60 -0.65 -7.74
CA GLU A 87 9.01 -1.07 -7.95
C GLU A 87 10.03 0.07 -7.76
N HIS A 88 9.63 1.33 -7.96
CA HIS A 88 10.50 2.49 -7.73
C HIS A 88 10.99 2.55 -6.27
N TYR A 89 10.19 2.02 -5.34
CA TYR A 89 10.47 2.03 -3.91
C TYR A 89 11.21 0.77 -3.43
N LEU A 90 11.60 -0.13 -4.33
CA LEU A 90 12.34 -1.37 -4.02
C LEU A 90 11.65 -2.23 -2.93
N LEU A 91 10.32 -2.21 -2.92
CA LEU A 91 9.51 -2.99 -1.98
C LEU A 91 9.78 -4.50 -2.15
N ARG A 92 9.74 -5.22 -1.04
CA ARG A 92 9.96 -6.67 -1.01
C ARG A 92 8.72 -7.40 -0.51
N ASN A 93 8.60 -8.66 -0.89
CA ASN A 93 7.55 -9.53 -0.41
C ASN A 93 7.61 -9.67 1.12
N ASN A 94 6.45 -9.60 1.76
CA ASN A 94 6.27 -9.83 3.20
C ASN A 94 5.96 -11.29 3.51
#